data_AF-A0A1Q7F654-F1
#
_entry.id   AF-A0A1Q7F654-F1
#
_cell.length_a   1.000
_cell.length_b   1.000
_cell.length_c   1.000
_cell.angle_alpha   90.00
_cell.angle_beta   90.00
_cell.angle_gamma   90.00
#
_symmetry.space_group_name_H-M   'P 1'
#
loop_
_entity.id
_entity.type
_entity.pdbx_description
1 polymer ?
#
loop_
_entity_poly.entity_id
_entity_poly.type
_entity_poly.pdbx_seq_one_letter_code
_entity_poly.pdbx_strand_id
1 'polypeptide(L)'
;MEADFAVELGADDEVLDLPWVSADSAVRYYNLKRQPDLLLCVDEAQLVAALGEFLTAINSSATILETAKCDTWQTTDMKPEEEIFGANSKFGSYIDLLFTDEPKRFSFSEHEQLATRLTQLLRRVPEIPAAAEFLVRRCHYHEDETHDGFYITFYLFGYGDDDPQAQQRWAIALKLVENAIRQISVAS
;
A
#
# COMPACT_ATOMS: atom_id res chain seq x y z
N MET A 1 16.33 -2.87 -0.48
CA MET A 1 15.45 -2.26 0.56
C MET A 1 15.05 -3.36 1.53
N GLU A 2 14.75 -3.01 2.78
CA GLU A 2 14.12 -3.97 3.70
C GLU A 2 12.67 -4.21 3.27
N ALA A 3 12.23 -5.47 3.30
CA ALA A 3 10.85 -5.80 2.97
C ALA A 3 10.40 -7.02 3.77
N ASP A 4 9.20 -6.95 4.36
CA ASP A 4 8.58 -8.09 5.05
C ASP A 4 7.06 -8.08 4.92
N PHE A 5 6.43 -9.16 5.38
CA PHE A 5 4.98 -9.24 5.45
C PHE A 5 4.52 -9.93 6.73
N ALA A 6 3.31 -9.60 7.18
CA ALA A 6 2.67 -10.25 8.31
C ALA A 6 1.18 -10.49 8.04
N VAL A 7 0.58 -11.31 8.88
CA VAL A 7 -0.85 -11.66 8.84
C VAL A 7 -1.48 -11.19 10.14
N GLU A 8 -2.42 -10.26 10.02
CA GLU A 8 -3.11 -9.59 11.14
C GLU A 8 -4.61 -9.86 11.03
N LEU A 9 -5.03 -11.01 11.54
CA LEU A 9 -6.42 -11.50 11.49
C LEU A 9 -7.00 -11.76 12.89
N GLY A 10 -6.33 -11.32 13.94
CA GLY A 10 -6.81 -11.35 15.31
C GLY A 10 -8.08 -10.50 15.49
N ALA A 11 -8.88 -10.81 16.50
CA ALA A 11 -10.19 -10.18 16.69
C ALA A 11 -10.13 -8.65 16.81
N ASP A 12 -9.05 -8.14 17.41
CA ASP A 12 -8.80 -6.72 17.65
C ASP A 12 -7.93 -6.05 16.56
N ASP A 13 -7.48 -6.81 15.55
CA ASP A 13 -6.73 -6.26 14.43
C ASP A 13 -7.64 -5.43 13.52
N GLU A 14 -7.04 -4.43 12.85
CA GLU A 14 -7.75 -3.51 11.96
C GLU A 14 -8.52 -4.24 10.86
N VAL A 15 -9.72 -3.74 10.56
CA VAL A 15 -10.61 -4.25 9.53
C VAL A 15 -11.02 -3.12 8.60
N LEU A 16 -11.04 -3.39 7.30
CA LEU A 16 -11.54 -2.46 6.29
C LEU A 16 -13.00 -2.79 5.95
N ASP A 17 -13.91 -1.82 6.11
CA ASP A 17 -15.26 -1.89 5.56
C ASP A 17 -15.26 -1.28 4.14
N LEU A 18 -15.73 -2.01 3.13
CA LEU A 18 -15.75 -1.57 1.73
C LEU A 18 -17.19 -1.52 1.18
N PRO A 19 -17.66 -0.41 0.57
CA PRO A 19 -16.94 0.84 0.35
C PRO A 19 -16.70 1.62 1.64
N TRP A 20 -15.45 2.05 1.83
CA TRP A 20 -15.04 2.76 3.04
C TRP A 20 -15.53 4.21 3.05
N VAL A 21 -15.88 4.69 4.24
CA VAL A 21 -16.16 6.11 4.50
C VAL A 21 -15.63 6.47 5.89
N SER A 22 -15.03 7.64 6.00
CA SER A 22 -14.65 8.23 7.29
C SER A 22 -15.88 8.51 8.16
N ALA A 23 -15.69 8.54 9.48
CA ALA A 23 -16.80 8.71 10.44
C ALA A 23 -17.58 10.03 10.24
N ASP A 24 -16.92 11.08 9.75
CA ASP A 24 -17.53 12.38 9.45
C ASP A 24 -18.00 12.51 7.98
N SER A 25 -17.87 11.43 7.19
CA SER A 25 -18.15 11.40 5.74
C SER A 25 -17.32 12.37 4.90
N ALA A 26 -16.23 12.95 5.43
CA ALA A 26 -15.41 13.91 4.70
C ALA A 26 -14.56 13.22 3.62
N VAL A 27 -13.98 12.07 3.97
CA VAL A 27 -13.17 11.23 3.07
C VAL A 27 -13.88 9.90 2.85
N ARG A 28 -13.80 9.35 1.64
CA ARG A 28 -14.43 8.08 1.27
C ARG A 28 -13.61 7.34 0.23
N TYR A 29 -13.95 6.07 0.04
CA TYR A 29 -13.46 5.24 -1.04
C TYR A 29 -13.85 5.80 -2.41
N TYR A 30 -12.88 5.84 -3.32
CA TYR A 30 -13.07 6.11 -4.74
C TYR A 30 -12.61 4.90 -5.55
N ASN A 31 -13.49 4.35 -6.40
CA ASN A 31 -13.09 3.28 -7.31
C ASN A 31 -12.29 3.85 -8.49
N LEU A 32 -11.00 4.07 -8.26
CA LEU A 32 -10.09 4.68 -9.23
C LEU A 32 -9.86 3.79 -10.47
N LYS A 33 -10.01 2.46 -10.34
CA LYS A 33 -9.87 1.55 -11.48
C LYS A 33 -11.02 1.68 -12.47
N ARG A 34 -12.24 1.88 -11.97
CA ARG A 34 -13.44 2.11 -12.79
C ARG A 34 -13.57 3.56 -13.24
N GLN A 35 -13.16 4.52 -12.41
CA GLN A 35 -13.28 5.96 -12.68
C GLN A 35 -11.96 6.67 -12.32
N PRO A 36 -10.95 6.64 -13.21
CA PRO A 36 -9.63 7.22 -12.93
C PRO A 36 -9.64 8.72 -12.62
N ASP A 37 -10.58 9.47 -13.17
CA ASP A 37 -10.71 10.92 -12.95
C ASP A 37 -11.00 11.29 -11.48
N LEU A 38 -11.51 10.32 -10.69
CA LEU A 38 -11.73 10.50 -9.24
C LEU A 38 -10.43 10.61 -8.45
N LEU A 39 -9.25 10.38 -9.06
CA LEU A 39 -7.97 10.65 -8.42
C LEU A 39 -7.84 12.13 -8.00
N LEU A 40 -8.50 13.03 -8.72
CA LEU A 40 -8.61 14.46 -8.37
C LEU A 40 -9.40 14.72 -7.08
N CYS A 41 -10.00 13.69 -6.48
CA CYS A 41 -10.69 13.78 -5.19
C CYS A 41 -9.87 13.19 -4.04
N VAL A 42 -8.64 12.73 -4.30
CA VAL A 42 -7.70 12.21 -3.29
C VAL A 42 -6.67 13.29 -2.99
N ASP A 43 -6.76 13.90 -1.81
CA ASP A 43 -5.93 15.07 -1.46
C ASP A 43 -4.44 14.69 -1.38
N GLU A 44 -4.11 13.52 -0.84
CA GLU A 44 -2.74 13.03 -0.74
C GLU A 44 -2.09 12.86 -2.11
N ALA A 45 -2.87 12.42 -3.12
CA ALA A 45 -2.40 12.27 -4.49
C ALA A 45 -2.11 13.61 -5.17
N GLN A 46 -2.84 14.67 -4.77
CA GLN A 46 -2.60 16.04 -5.25
C GLN A 46 -1.39 16.69 -4.57
N LEU A 47 -1.19 16.40 -3.28
CA LEU A 47 -0.07 16.94 -2.49
C LEU A 47 1.26 16.24 -2.81
N VAL A 48 1.23 14.93 -3.07
CA VAL A 48 2.40 14.10 -3.27
C VAL A 48 2.34 13.42 -4.63
N ALA A 49 2.96 14.04 -5.64
CA ALA A 49 2.90 13.59 -7.04
C ALA A 49 3.30 12.12 -7.22
N ALA A 50 4.33 11.64 -6.52
CA ALA A 50 4.76 10.24 -6.61
C ALA A 50 3.68 9.25 -6.12
N LEU A 51 2.87 9.63 -5.11
CA LEU A 51 1.71 8.84 -4.70
C LEU A 51 0.65 8.83 -5.79
N GLY A 52 0.30 10.00 -6.35
CA GLY A 52 -0.70 10.09 -7.43
C GLY A 52 -0.32 9.24 -8.65
N GLU A 53 0.96 9.24 -9.03
CA GLU A 53 1.47 8.37 -10.09
C GLU A 53 1.34 6.87 -9.73
N PHE A 54 1.66 6.50 -8.50
CA PHE A 54 1.52 5.12 -8.02
C PHE A 54 0.05 4.68 -8.03
N LEU A 55 -0.87 5.48 -7.48
CA LEU A 55 -2.29 5.18 -7.48
C LEU A 55 -2.83 5.02 -8.91
N THR A 56 -2.42 5.90 -9.83
CA THR A 56 -2.76 5.79 -11.27
C THR A 56 -2.26 4.47 -11.85
N ALA A 57 -1.01 4.11 -11.55
CA ALA A 57 -0.37 2.90 -12.04
C ALA A 57 -1.07 1.64 -11.54
N ILE A 58 -1.31 1.54 -10.23
CA ILE A 58 -1.90 0.35 -9.59
C ILE A 58 -3.35 0.17 -10.07
N ASN A 59 -4.15 1.23 -10.11
CA ASN A 59 -5.54 1.13 -10.56
C ASN A 59 -5.69 0.95 -12.09
N SER A 60 -4.61 0.92 -12.87
CA SER A 60 -4.69 0.63 -14.30
C SER A 60 -5.06 -0.84 -14.58
N SER A 61 -5.46 -1.14 -15.83
CA SER A 61 -5.67 -2.51 -16.30
C SER A 61 -4.38 -3.35 -16.37
N ALA A 62 -3.21 -2.73 -16.20
CA ALA A 62 -1.93 -3.42 -16.23
C ALA A 62 -1.57 -4.13 -14.92
N THR A 63 -2.40 -4.01 -13.88
CA THR A 63 -2.19 -4.71 -12.60
C THR A 63 -3.40 -5.52 -12.19
N ILE A 64 -3.15 -6.52 -11.34
CA ILE A 64 -4.19 -7.35 -10.69
C ILE A 64 -4.80 -6.70 -9.45
N LEU A 65 -4.44 -5.44 -9.14
CA LEU A 65 -4.80 -4.74 -7.92
C LEU A 65 -5.62 -3.47 -8.16
N GLU A 66 -6.23 -3.00 -7.08
CA GLU A 66 -6.93 -1.73 -6.88
C GLU A 66 -6.49 -1.12 -5.54
N THR A 67 -6.73 0.17 -5.33
CA THR A 67 -6.44 0.85 -4.06
C THR A 67 -7.71 1.32 -3.36
N ALA A 68 -7.75 1.25 -2.02
CA ALA A 68 -8.93 1.64 -1.25
C ALA A 68 -8.76 2.91 -0.40
N LYS A 69 -7.66 2.99 0.34
CA LYS A 69 -7.28 4.12 1.21
C LYS A 69 -5.79 4.37 1.07
N CYS A 70 -5.37 5.58 1.40
CA CYS A 70 -3.95 5.92 1.51
C CYS A 70 -3.75 7.09 2.46
N ASP A 71 -2.54 7.21 2.99
CA ASP A 71 -2.08 8.41 3.69
C ASP A 71 -0.57 8.57 3.51
N THR A 72 -0.06 9.78 3.75
CA THR A 72 1.37 10.09 3.80
C THR A 72 1.70 10.99 4.97
N TRP A 73 2.84 10.78 5.60
CA TRP A 73 3.28 11.61 6.72
C TRP A 73 4.80 11.76 6.74
N GLN A 74 5.24 12.85 7.34
CA GLN A 74 6.64 13.13 7.63
C GLN A 74 6.86 13.06 9.14
N THR A 75 7.93 12.42 9.58
CA THR A 75 8.28 12.34 11.00
C THR A 75 9.79 12.23 11.20
N THR A 76 10.26 12.55 12.40
CA THR A 76 11.61 12.25 12.89
C THR A 76 11.61 11.11 13.91
N ASP A 77 10.44 10.55 14.21
CA ASP A 77 10.29 9.41 15.11
C ASP A 77 10.77 8.11 14.43
N MET A 78 11.76 7.47 15.05
CA MET A 78 12.42 6.27 14.57
C MET A 78 12.23 5.13 15.56
N LYS A 79 11.75 3.99 15.09
CA LYS A 79 11.70 2.76 15.88
C LYS A 79 13.12 2.17 16.00
N PRO A 80 13.41 1.39 17.06
CA PRO A 80 14.72 0.75 17.22
C PRO A 80 15.16 -0.08 16.01
N GLU A 81 14.22 -0.73 15.32
CA GLU A 81 14.51 -1.54 14.13
C GLU A 81 14.91 -0.68 12.91
N GLU A 82 14.55 0.61 12.91
CA GLU A 82 14.82 1.57 11.84
C GLU A 82 16.18 2.28 12.03
N GLU A 83 16.81 2.18 13.20
CA GLU A 83 18.11 2.79 13.49
C GLU A 83 19.23 2.29 12.57
N ILE A 84 19.06 1.10 11.98
CA ILE A 84 19.99 0.52 11.00
C ILE A 84 20.24 1.43 9.79
N PHE A 85 19.29 2.32 9.47
CA PHE A 85 19.40 3.25 8.34
C PHE A 85 20.23 4.50 8.66
N GLY A 86 20.57 4.74 9.94
CA GLY A 86 21.39 5.88 10.37
C GLY A 86 20.82 7.25 9.99
N ALA A 87 19.49 7.35 9.88
CA ALA A 87 18.78 8.53 9.39
C ALA A 87 18.18 9.36 10.54
N ASN A 88 17.92 10.65 10.28
CA ASN A 88 17.28 11.57 11.24
C ASN A 88 15.82 11.88 10.88
N SER A 89 15.39 11.52 9.68
CA SER A 89 14.07 11.85 9.13
C SER A 89 13.48 10.67 8.34
N LYS A 90 12.16 10.51 8.42
CA LYS A 90 11.39 9.42 7.83
C LYS A 90 10.12 9.95 7.16
N PHE A 91 9.96 9.63 5.88
CA PHE A 91 8.72 9.85 5.15
C PHE A 91 7.98 8.52 5.01
N GLY A 92 6.75 8.45 5.50
CA GLY A 92 5.93 7.25 5.53
C GLY A 92 4.69 7.39 4.66
N SER A 93 4.20 6.25 4.18
CA SER A 93 2.87 6.13 3.59
C SER A 93 2.26 4.79 3.93
N TYR A 94 0.93 4.71 3.94
CA TYR A 94 0.22 3.45 3.78
C TYR A 94 -0.71 3.52 2.58
N ILE A 95 -0.93 2.38 1.91
CA ILE A 95 -1.91 2.21 0.83
C ILE A 95 -2.61 0.87 1.04
N ASP A 96 -3.94 0.86 1.06
CA ASP A 96 -4.72 -0.37 1.11
C ASP A 96 -4.93 -0.91 -0.29
N LEU A 97 -4.52 -2.16 -0.52
CA LEU A 97 -4.54 -2.87 -1.79
C LEU A 97 -5.61 -3.97 -1.79
N LEU A 98 -6.39 -4.03 -2.86
CA LEU A 98 -7.43 -5.03 -3.09
C LEU A 98 -7.15 -5.77 -4.40
N PHE A 99 -7.48 -7.06 -4.49
CA PHE A 99 -7.49 -7.73 -5.79
C PHE A 99 -8.58 -7.16 -6.71
N THR A 100 -8.28 -7.02 -7.99
CA THR A 100 -9.28 -6.72 -9.02
C THR A 100 -10.20 -7.92 -9.27
N ASP A 101 -9.65 -9.13 -9.24
CA ASP A 101 -10.40 -10.37 -9.39
C ASP A 101 -11.14 -10.68 -8.09
N GLU A 102 -12.46 -10.56 -8.11
CA GLU A 102 -13.32 -10.60 -6.93
C GLU A 102 -13.22 -11.92 -6.14
N PRO A 103 -13.26 -13.13 -6.76
CA PRO A 103 -12.96 -14.38 -6.05
C PRO A 103 -11.66 -14.38 -5.25
N LYS A 104 -10.62 -13.66 -5.70
CA LYS A 104 -9.35 -13.60 -4.98
C LYS A 104 -9.43 -12.76 -3.71
N ARG A 105 -10.35 -11.79 -3.63
CA ARG A 105 -10.62 -11.00 -2.42
C ARG A 105 -11.02 -11.88 -1.23
N PHE A 106 -11.58 -13.05 -1.49
CA PHE A 106 -12.02 -14.00 -0.48
C PHE A 106 -11.04 -15.17 -0.25
N SER A 107 -9.86 -15.12 -0.87
CA SER A 107 -8.85 -16.17 -0.78
C SER A 107 -7.65 -15.72 0.04
N PHE A 108 -7.53 -16.21 1.27
CA PHE A 108 -6.37 -15.93 2.12
C PHE A 108 -5.06 -16.34 1.43
N SER A 109 -5.03 -17.52 0.78
CA SER A 109 -3.82 -18.03 0.13
C SER A 109 -3.35 -17.14 -1.02
N GLU A 110 -4.27 -16.51 -1.77
CA GLU A 110 -3.88 -15.57 -2.83
C GLU A 110 -3.21 -14.32 -2.24
N HIS A 111 -3.71 -13.80 -1.11
CA HIS A 111 -3.13 -12.64 -0.43
C HIS A 111 -1.75 -12.96 0.17
N GLU A 112 -1.64 -14.11 0.86
CA GLU A 112 -0.37 -14.57 1.42
C GLU A 112 0.68 -14.81 0.32
N GLN A 113 0.27 -15.42 -0.80
CA GLN A 113 1.16 -15.65 -1.93
C GLN A 113 1.60 -14.33 -2.58
N LEU A 114 0.70 -13.36 -2.72
CA LEU A 114 1.04 -12.03 -3.24
C LEU A 114 2.06 -11.32 -2.34
N ALA A 115 1.80 -11.25 -1.03
CA ALA A 115 2.69 -10.64 -0.06
C ALA A 115 4.08 -11.32 -0.03
N THR A 116 4.09 -12.65 -0.07
CA THR A 116 5.32 -13.45 -0.18
C THR A 116 6.11 -13.12 -1.46
N ARG A 117 5.44 -13.03 -2.61
CA ARG A 117 6.11 -12.73 -3.89
C ARG A 117 6.63 -11.29 -3.93
N LEU A 118 5.89 -10.34 -3.40
CA LEU A 118 6.30 -8.93 -3.31
C LEU A 118 7.57 -8.80 -2.47
N THR A 119 7.58 -9.36 -1.26
CA THR A 119 8.76 -9.33 -0.38
C THR A 119 9.96 -10.02 -1.00
N GLN A 120 9.79 -11.17 -1.65
CA GLN A 120 10.88 -11.86 -2.36
C GLN A 120 11.48 -11.04 -3.50
N LEU A 121 10.68 -10.30 -4.26
CA LEU A 121 11.18 -9.42 -5.33
C LEU A 121 11.89 -8.20 -4.74
N LEU A 122 11.30 -7.57 -3.72
CA LEU A 122 11.82 -6.34 -3.13
C LEU A 122 13.13 -6.57 -2.35
N ARG A 123 13.30 -7.73 -1.71
CA ARG A 123 14.58 -8.12 -1.09
C ARG A 123 15.75 -8.27 -2.10
N ARG A 124 15.46 -8.39 -3.41
CA ARG A 124 16.48 -8.50 -4.47
C ARG A 124 16.87 -7.17 -5.07
N VAL A 125 16.14 -6.08 -4.79
CA VAL A 125 16.51 -4.76 -5.28
C VAL A 125 17.77 -4.27 -4.57
N PRO A 126 18.57 -3.38 -5.18
CA PRO A 126 19.72 -2.78 -4.51
C PRO A 126 19.36 -2.22 -3.14
N GLU A 127 20.32 -2.28 -2.23
CA GLU A 127 20.16 -1.70 -0.90
C GLU A 127 19.93 -0.20 -1.04
N ILE A 128 18.81 0.25 -0.47
CA ILE A 128 18.42 1.66 -0.40
C ILE A 128 17.85 1.89 1.00
N PRO A 129 17.96 3.10 1.58
CA PRO A 129 17.40 3.42 2.89
C PRO A 129 15.87 3.57 2.80
N ALA A 130 15.20 2.44 2.69
CA ALA A 130 13.76 2.30 2.63
C ALA A 130 13.33 0.93 3.16
N ALA A 131 12.11 0.88 3.70
CA ALA A 131 11.48 -0.33 4.21
C ALA A 131 10.04 -0.44 3.70
N ALA A 132 9.64 -1.64 3.29
CA ALA A 132 8.28 -1.96 2.85
C ALA A 132 7.68 -3.06 3.72
N GLU A 133 6.43 -2.91 4.14
CA GLU A 133 5.72 -3.92 4.92
C GLU A 133 4.33 -4.16 4.34
N PHE A 134 3.95 -5.42 4.20
CA PHE A 134 2.66 -5.84 3.66
C PHE A 134 1.87 -6.60 4.73
N LEU A 135 0.76 -6.04 5.18
CA LEU A 135 -0.06 -6.64 6.23
C LEU A 135 -1.33 -7.21 5.62
N VAL A 136 -1.50 -8.52 5.65
CA VAL A 136 -2.74 -9.19 5.22
C VAL A 136 -3.77 -9.07 6.35
N ARG A 137 -4.90 -8.41 6.06
CA ARG A 137 -5.92 -8.01 7.05
C ARG A 137 -7.33 -8.37 6.57
N ARG A 138 -8.30 -8.34 7.49
CA ARG A 138 -9.72 -8.65 7.20
C ARG A 138 -10.41 -7.49 6.49
N CYS A 139 -11.24 -7.79 5.50
CA CYS A 139 -12.08 -6.81 4.85
C CYS A 139 -13.55 -7.27 4.89
N HIS A 140 -14.47 -6.40 5.27
CA HIS A 140 -15.89 -6.60 5.09
C HIS A 140 -16.32 -5.97 3.77
N TYR A 141 -16.77 -6.79 2.82
CA TYR A 141 -17.33 -6.32 1.55
C TYR A 141 -18.84 -6.18 1.69
N HIS A 142 -19.33 -4.94 1.66
CA HIS A 142 -20.76 -4.63 1.76
C HIS A 142 -21.36 -4.50 0.36
N GLU A 143 -22.03 -5.55 -0.08
CA GLU A 143 -22.87 -5.56 -1.28
C GLU A 143 -24.34 -5.68 -0.87
N ASP A 144 -25.11 -6.60 -1.47
CA ASP A 144 -26.44 -6.96 -1.00
C ASP A 144 -26.37 -7.65 0.39
N GLU A 145 -25.31 -8.42 0.62
CA GLU A 145 -24.93 -9.02 1.91
C GLU A 145 -23.49 -8.61 2.27
N THR A 146 -23.11 -8.78 3.55
CA THR A 146 -21.72 -8.56 3.98
C THR A 146 -20.92 -9.84 3.87
N HIS A 147 -19.82 -9.79 3.14
CA HIS A 147 -18.92 -10.91 2.94
C HIS A 147 -17.55 -10.64 3.58
N ASP A 148 -17.07 -11.60 4.37
CA ASP A 148 -15.72 -11.55 4.94
C ASP A 148 -14.68 -11.97 3.90
N GLY A 149 -13.72 -11.08 3.67
CA GLY A 149 -12.57 -11.33 2.81
C GLY A 149 -11.31 -10.70 3.37
N PHE A 150 -10.37 -10.38 2.48
CA PHE A 150 -9.05 -9.90 2.85
C PHE A 150 -8.63 -8.72 1.99
N TYR A 151 -7.69 -7.94 2.52
CA TYR A 151 -6.98 -6.90 1.81
C TYR A 151 -5.54 -6.84 2.32
N ILE A 152 -4.69 -6.05 1.66
CA ILE A 152 -3.32 -5.80 2.12
C ILE A 152 -3.16 -4.32 2.45
N THR A 153 -2.82 -3.98 3.69
CA THR A 153 -2.25 -2.65 3.97
C THR A 153 -0.75 -2.69 3.64
N PHE A 154 -0.34 -1.88 2.68
CA PHE A 154 1.05 -1.71 2.28
C PHE A 154 1.63 -0.45 2.91
N TYR A 155 2.58 -0.62 3.84
CA TYR A 155 3.38 0.46 4.40
C TYR A 155 4.68 0.63 3.63
N LEU A 156 5.08 1.88 3.43
CA LEU A 156 6.37 2.22 2.84
C LEU A 156 7.01 3.37 3.59
N PHE A 157 8.30 3.23 3.87
CA PHE A 157 9.11 4.23 4.53
C PHE A 157 10.37 4.53 3.72
N GLY A 158 10.70 5.81 3.56
CA GLY A 158 12.00 6.27 3.10
C GLY A 158 12.71 7.03 4.23
N TYR A 159 14.00 6.80 4.37
CA TYR A 159 14.81 7.31 5.48
C TYR A 159 15.90 8.25 4.97
N GLY A 160 16.06 9.43 5.56
CA GLY A 160 17.05 10.43 5.13
C GLY A 160 17.66 11.22 6.28
N ASP A 161 18.75 11.94 6.00
CA ASP A 161 19.34 12.86 6.99
C ASP A 161 18.45 14.10 7.22
N ASP A 162 17.56 14.38 6.25
CA ASP A 162 16.58 15.46 6.23
C ASP A 162 15.31 15.01 5.50
N ASP A 163 14.24 15.80 5.64
CA ASP A 163 12.92 15.50 5.07
C ASP A 163 12.95 15.34 3.53
N PRO A 164 13.60 16.23 2.75
CA PRO A 164 13.71 16.05 1.29
C PRO A 164 14.35 14.73 0.88
N GLN A 165 15.43 14.30 1.55
CA GLN A 165 16.08 13.03 1.27
C GLN A 165 15.19 11.84 1.64
N ALA A 166 14.50 11.89 2.79
CA ALA A 166 13.58 10.85 3.22
C ALA A 166 12.45 10.67 2.19
N GLN A 167 11.82 11.77 1.77
CA GLN A 167 10.77 11.75 0.76
C GLN A 167 11.28 11.28 -0.61
N GLN A 168 12.48 11.69 -1.03
CA GLN A 168 13.09 11.23 -2.28
C GLN A 168 13.32 9.72 -2.28
N ARG A 169 13.88 9.17 -1.19
CA ARG A 169 14.14 7.73 -1.06
C ARG A 169 12.83 6.94 -0.98
N TRP A 170 11.82 7.47 -0.31
CA TRP A 170 10.45 6.92 -0.32
C TRP A 170 9.89 6.86 -1.74
N ALA A 171 9.99 7.93 -2.53
CA ALA A 171 9.48 7.97 -3.91
C ALA A 171 10.19 6.95 -4.83
N ILE A 172 11.51 6.78 -4.67
CA ILE A 172 12.28 5.74 -5.39
C ILE A 172 11.78 4.36 -5.00
N ALA A 173 11.61 4.10 -3.70
CA ALA A 173 11.12 2.82 -3.21
C ALA A 173 9.69 2.52 -3.71
N LEU A 174 8.82 3.52 -3.77
CA LEU A 174 7.45 3.39 -4.28
C LEU A 174 7.43 2.93 -5.74
N LYS A 175 8.35 3.42 -6.58
CA LYS A 175 8.52 2.93 -7.95
C LYS A 175 9.04 1.50 -8.04
N LEU A 176 9.90 1.07 -7.11
CA LEU A 176 10.34 -0.31 -7.06
C LEU A 176 9.17 -1.25 -6.69
N VAL A 177 8.30 -0.84 -5.77
CA VAL A 177 7.07 -1.58 -5.43
C VAL A 177 6.10 -1.62 -6.60
N GLU A 178 5.89 -0.50 -7.29
CA GLU A 178 5.08 -0.43 -8.50
C GLU A 178 5.54 -1.47 -9.55
N ASN A 179 6.86 -1.52 -9.81
CA ASN A 179 7.46 -2.45 -10.74
C ASN A 179 7.30 -3.92 -10.31
N ALA A 180 7.46 -4.21 -9.01
CA ALA A 180 7.25 -5.55 -8.48
C ALA A 180 5.79 -6.02 -8.66
N ILE A 181 4.81 -5.14 -8.39
CA ILE A 181 3.38 -5.42 -8.61
C ILE A 181 3.11 -5.70 -10.10
N ARG A 182 3.64 -4.88 -11.00
CA ARG A 182 3.49 -5.09 -12.45
C ARG A 182 4.10 -6.41 -12.90
N GLN A 183 5.29 -6.76 -12.41
CA GLN A 183 5.95 -8.02 -12.74
C GLN A 183 5.13 -9.24 -12.30
N ILE A 184 4.54 -9.19 -11.09
CA ILE A 184 3.65 -10.24 -10.60
C ILE A 184 2.38 -10.32 -11.45
N SER A 185 1.82 -9.16 -11.81
CA SER A 185 0.58 -9.07 -12.60
C SER A 185 0.71 -9.70 -13.99
N VAL A 186 1.86 -9.54 -14.64
CA VAL A 186 2.13 -10.17 -15.96
C VAL A 186 2.28 -11.70 -15.86
N ALA A 187 2.66 -12.21 -14.69
CA ALA A 187 2.90 -13.63 -14.46
C ALA A 187 1.70 -14.35 -13.80
N SER A 188 0.55 -13.69 -13.68
CA SER A 188 -0.65 -14.20 -13.01
C SER A 188 -1.77 -14.53 -14.00
#